data_AF-A0A0R1E8H3-F1
#
_entry.id   AF-A0A0R1E8H3-F1
#
_cell.length_a   1.000
_cell.length_b   1.000
_cell.length_c   1.000
_cell.angle_alpha   90.00
_cell.angle_beta   90.00
_cell.angle_gamma   90.00
#
_symmetry.space_group_name_H-M   'P 1'
#
loop_
_entity.id
_entity.type
_entity.pdbx_description
1 polymer ?
#
loop_
_entity_poly.entity_id
_entity_poly.type
_entity_poly.pdbx_seq_one_letter_code
_entity_poly.pdbx_strand_id
1 'polypeptide(L)'
;MDLQHMENGLSGGGGGGGLSEIDFQRLAQIIATSIQKVQQNVSTMQRMVNQLNTPQDSPELKKQLHQIMTYTNQLVTDTNNQINEVDKCKERHLKIQRDRL
;
A
#
# COMPACT_ATOMS: atom_id res chain seq x y z
N MET A 1 -55.65 -10.05 21.92
CA MET A 1 -55.17 -10.81 20.76
C MET A 1 -55.54 -10.00 19.56
N ASP A 2 -54.57 -9.42 18.87
CA ASP A 2 -54.75 -9.09 17.47
C ASP A 2 -53.43 -9.28 16.74
N LEU A 3 -53.60 -9.74 15.52
CA LEU A 3 -52.74 -10.62 14.78
C LEU A 3 -51.99 -9.81 13.72
N GLN A 4 -50.69 -10.05 13.60
CA GLN A 4 -49.96 -10.09 12.33
C GLN A 4 -50.28 -8.98 11.32
N HIS A 5 -49.51 -7.90 11.34
CA HIS A 5 -48.89 -7.40 10.11
C HIS A 5 -47.41 -7.11 10.37
N MET A 6 -46.69 -8.22 10.38
CA MET A 6 -45.34 -8.28 9.85
C MET A 6 -45.42 -7.95 8.36
N GLU A 7 -44.86 -6.82 7.94
CA GLU A 7 -44.10 -6.76 6.69
C GLU A 7 -43.27 -5.49 6.56
N ASN A 8 -41.96 -5.73 6.45
CA ASN A 8 -41.06 -5.16 5.47
C ASN A 8 -40.97 -3.63 5.34
N GLY A 9 -39.90 -3.08 5.92
CA GLY A 9 -39.41 -1.76 5.50
C GLY A 9 -37.98 -1.40 5.89
N LEU A 10 -37.24 -2.26 6.61
CA LEU A 10 -35.89 -1.90 7.09
C LEU A 10 -34.95 -3.10 6.98
N SER A 11 -34.52 -3.39 5.76
CA SER A 11 -33.27 -4.14 5.53
C SER A 11 -32.32 -3.24 4.76
N GLY A 12 -31.15 -3.04 5.35
CA GLY A 12 -30.20 -1.98 5.05
C GLY A 12 -29.76 -1.95 3.59
N GLY A 13 -29.60 -0.73 3.11
CA GLY A 13 -28.94 -0.47 1.85
C GLY A 13 -27.49 -0.94 1.82
N GLY A 14 -26.97 -1.08 0.60
CA GLY A 14 -25.54 -0.92 0.34
C GLY A 14 -24.69 -2.18 0.28
N GLY A 15 -25.23 -3.34 -0.11
CA GLY A 15 -24.42 -4.56 -0.28
C GLY A 15 -23.83 -4.70 -1.69
N GLY A 16 -22.83 -3.90 -2.06
CA GLY A 16 -22.18 -4.07 -3.38
C GLY A 16 -20.80 -3.44 -3.60
N GLY A 17 -20.34 -2.54 -2.71
CA GLY A 17 -19.09 -1.78 -2.91
C GLY A 17 -17.96 -2.01 -1.90
N GLY A 18 -18.23 -2.72 -0.79
CA GLY A 18 -17.31 -2.75 0.37
C GLY A 18 -15.98 -3.45 0.11
N LEU A 19 -15.93 -4.47 -0.76
CA LEU A 19 -14.69 -5.20 -1.02
C LEU A 19 -13.64 -4.33 -1.75
N SER A 20 -14.05 -3.58 -2.79
CA SER A 20 -13.10 -2.76 -3.57
C SER A 20 -12.58 -1.53 -2.81
N GLU A 21 -13.39 -0.95 -1.92
CA GLU A 21 -12.99 0.22 -1.14
C GLU A 21 -12.02 -0.17 -0.02
N ILE A 22 -12.27 -1.28 0.67
CA ILE A 22 -11.36 -1.81 1.69
C ILE A 22 -10.02 -2.21 1.06
N ASP A 23 -10.03 -2.85 -0.11
CA ASP A 23 -8.81 -3.22 -0.85
C ASP A 23 -8.02 -1.98 -1.28
N PHE A 24 -8.70 -0.94 -1.78
CA PHE A 24 -8.07 0.33 -2.12
C PHE A 24 -7.41 0.98 -0.89
N GLN A 25 -8.15 1.13 0.21
CA GLN A 25 -7.64 1.76 1.43
C GLN A 25 -6.43 1.00 1.98
N ARG A 26 -6.48 -0.35 1.97
CA ARG A 26 -5.37 -1.20 2.39
C ARG A 26 -4.14 -1.00 1.51
N LEU A 27 -4.30 -1.05 0.18
CA LEU A 27 -3.18 -0.83 -0.75
C LEU A 27 -2.59 0.58 -0.60
N ALA A 28 -3.43 1.60 -0.46
CA ALA A 28 -2.98 2.98 -0.24
C ALA A 28 -2.13 3.11 1.05
N GLN A 29 -2.55 2.48 2.15
CA GLN A 29 -1.78 2.47 3.40
C GLN A 29 -0.44 1.73 3.25
N ILE A 30 -0.42 0.60 2.54
CA ILE A 30 0.82 -0.13 2.27
C ILE A 30 1.78 0.74 1.44
N ILE A 31 1.29 1.37 0.37
CA ILE A 31 2.09 2.28 -0.48
C ILE A 31 2.67 3.43 0.35
N ALA A 32 1.84 4.10 1.16
CA ALA A 32 2.29 5.21 2.02
C ALA A 32 3.40 4.76 2.97
N THR A 33 3.23 3.59 3.61
CA THR A 33 4.24 3.01 4.50
C THR A 33 5.52 2.65 3.75
N SER A 34 5.41 2.09 2.54
CA SER A 34 6.57 1.74 1.70
C SER A 34 7.36 2.98 1.29
N ILE A 35 6.69 4.08 0.92
CA ILE A 35 7.34 5.35 0.60
C ILE A 35 8.10 5.91 1.80
N GLN A 36 7.50 5.89 2.99
CA GLN A 36 8.17 6.33 4.22
C GLN A 36 9.43 5.48 4.51
N LYS A 37 9.34 4.16 4.34
CA LYS A 37 10.50 3.27 4.49
C LYS A 37 11.60 3.57 3.47
N VAL A 38 11.26 3.87 2.21
CA VAL A 38 12.25 4.31 1.20
C VAL A 38 12.97 5.58 1.68
N GLN A 39 12.26 6.58 2.19
CA GLN A 39 12.86 7.80 2.73
C GLN A 39 13.81 7.53 3.92
N GLN A 40 13.40 6.63 4.82
CA GLN A 40 14.23 6.19 5.94
C GLN A 40 15.49 5.45 5.48
N ASN A 41 15.36 4.57 4.50
CA ASN A 41 16.48 3.84 3.92
C ASN A 41 17.47 4.79 3.25
N VAL A 42 16.99 5.77 2.47
CA VAL A 42 17.83 6.80 1.85
C VAL A 42 18.59 7.61 2.90
N SER A 43 17.92 8.02 3.97
CA SER A 43 18.56 8.75 5.09
C SER A 43 19.61 7.91 5.82
N THR A 44 19.40 6.59 5.89
CA THR A 44 20.35 5.65 6.48
C THR A 44 21.54 5.42 5.57
N MET A 45 21.30 5.21 4.27
CA MET A 45 22.34 5.10 3.26
C MET A 45 23.24 6.34 3.24
N GLN A 46 22.66 7.55 3.32
CA GLN A 46 23.45 8.78 3.37
C GLN A 46 24.40 8.81 4.58
N ARG A 47 23.92 8.41 5.77
CA ARG A 47 24.76 8.32 6.97
C ARG A 47 25.89 7.30 6.83
N MET A 48 25.60 6.15 6.22
CA MET A 48 26.60 5.11 5.98
C MET A 48 27.63 5.54 4.93
N VAL A 49 27.20 6.19 3.85
CA VAL A 49 28.09 6.76 2.82
C VAL A 49 29.01 7.81 3.42
N ASN A 50 28.52 8.64 4.35
CA ASN A 50 29.37 9.61 5.05
C ASN A 50 30.43 8.97 5.96
N GLN A 51 30.25 7.70 6.36
CA GLN A 51 31.24 6.92 7.12
C GLN A 51 32.22 6.18 6.21
N LEU A 52 31.86 5.96 4.92
CA LEU A 52 32.81 5.47 3.92
C LEU A 52 33.88 6.53 3.68
N ASN A 53 35.13 6.09 3.44
CA ASN A 53 36.31 6.97 3.32
C ASN A 53 36.70 7.72 4.60
N THR A 54 36.14 7.33 5.74
CA THR A 54 36.63 7.76 7.06
C THR A 54 37.43 6.62 7.70
N PRO A 55 38.14 6.85 8.83
CA PRO A 55 38.76 5.76 9.60
C PRO A 55 37.76 4.70 10.12
N GLN A 56 36.45 4.97 10.03
CA GLN A 56 35.37 4.05 10.38
C GLN A 56 34.92 3.17 9.20
N ASP A 57 35.52 3.31 8.01
CA ASP A 57 35.23 2.44 6.88
C ASP A 57 35.55 0.97 7.23
N SER A 58 34.60 0.09 6.96
CA SER A 58 34.75 -1.34 7.21
C SER A 58 34.02 -2.18 6.15
N PRO A 59 34.46 -3.42 5.89
CA PRO A 59 33.77 -4.34 5.00
C PRO A 59 32.30 -4.58 5.42
N GLU A 60 32.03 -4.60 6.72
CA GLU A 60 30.69 -4.80 7.26
C GLU A 60 29.77 -3.60 6.94
N LEU A 61 30.27 -2.36 7.08
CA LEU A 61 29.54 -1.15 6.69
C LEU A 61 29.15 -1.18 5.20
N LYS A 62 30.08 -1.58 4.33
CA LYS A 62 29.83 -1.73 2.88
C LYS A 62 28.79 -2.81 2.60
N LYS A 63 28.89 -3.95 3.28
CA LYS A 63 27.91 -5.04 3.15
C LYS A 63 26.51 -4.59 3.57
N GLN A 64 26.38 -3.93 4.71
CA GLN A 64 25.09 -3.40 5.18
C GLN A 64 24.53 -2.35 4.21
N LEU A 65 25.39 -1.47 3.67
CA LEU A 65 24.97 -0.47 2.68
C LEU A 65 24.41 -1.15 1.43
N HIS A 66 25.09 -2.18 0.91
CA HIS A 66 24.63 -2.97 -0.22
C HIS A 66 23.30 -3.69 0.05
N GLN A 67 23.10 -4.20 1.27
CA GLN A 67 21.85 -4.83 1.68
C GLN A 67 20.70 -3.83 1.69
N ILE A 68 20.90 -2.64 2.28
CA ILE A 68 19.87 -1.59 2.30
C ILE A 68 19.57 -1.09 0.89
N MET A 69 20.58 -0.95 0.03
CA MET A 69 20.39 -0.57 -1.36
C MET A 69 19.53 -1.60 -2.12
N THR A 70 19.87 -2.88 -2.01
CA THR A 70 19.10 -3.98 -2.64
C THR A 70 17.67 -4.02 -2.13
N TYR A 71 17.48 -3.96 -0.81
CA TYR A 71 16.16 -3.92 -0.19
C TYR A 71 15.33 -2.71 -0.65
N THR A 72 15.95 -1.54 -0.75
CA THR A 72 15.27 -0.32 -1.20
C THR A 72 14.82 -0.45 -2.66
N ASN A 73 15.65 -1.01 -3.54
CA ASN A 73 15.28 -1.24 -4.93
C ASN A 73 14.08 -2.20 -5.05
N GLN A 74 14.08 -3.28 -4.26
CA GLN A 74 12.96 -4.21 -4.20
C GLN A 74 11.69 -3.51 -3.70
N LEU A 75 11.79 -2.74 -2.61
CA LEU A 75 10.66 -2.02 -2.04
C LEU A 75 10.06 -1.01 -3.02
N VAL A 76 10.90 -0.30 -3.78
CA VAL A 76 10.44 0.62 -4.85
C VAL A 76 9.68 -0.15 -5.94
N THR A 77 10.21 -1.31 -6.35
CA THR A 77 9.56 -2.17 -7.36
C THR A 77 8.19 -2.66 -6.88
N ASP A 78 8.12 -3.15 -5.64
CA ASP A 78 6.87 -3.60 -5.02
C ASP A 78 5.85 -2.47 -4.87
N THR A 79 6.32 -1.26 -4.53
CA THR A 79 5.47 -0.07 -4.43
C THR A 79 4.87 0.31 -5.78
N ASN A 80 5.67 0.28 -6.86
CA ASN A 80 5.18 0.52 -8.21
C ASN A 80 4.11 -0.52 -8.61
N ASN A 81 4.33 -1.79 -8.28
CA ASN A 81 3.34 -2.84 -8.54
C ASN A 81 2.03 -2.59 -7.78
N GLN A 82 2.10 -2.21 -6.50
CA GLN A 82 0.92 -1.89 -5.69
C GLN A 82 0.16 -0.67 -6.24
N ILE A 83 0.86 0.37 -6.71
CA ILE A 83 0.25 1.54 -7.35
C ILE A 83 -0.54 1.13 -8.60
N ASN A 84 0.03 0.25 -9.43
CA ASN A 84 -0.67 -0.27 -10.61
C ASN A 84 -1.92 -1.09 -10.25
N GLU A 85 -1.89 -1.85 -9.15
CA GLU A 85 -3.06 -2.60 -8.67
C GLU A 85 -4.16 -1.66 -8.15
N VAL A 86 -3.79 -0.57 -7.48
CA VAL A 86 -4.74 0.47 -7.04
C VAL A 86 -5.48 1.08 -8.22
N ASP A 87 -4.79 1.38 -9.32
CA ASP A 87 -5.38 1.97 -10.52
C ASP A 87 -6.40 1.01 -11.17
N LYS A 88 -6.07 -0.28 -11.24
CA LYS A 88 -6.98 -1.34 -11.71
C LYS A 88 -8.22 -1.48 -10.82
N CYS A 89 -8.07 -1.40 -9.50
CA CYS A 89 -9.20 -1.45 -8.56
C CYS A 89 -10.17 -0.29 -8.80
N LYS A 90 -9.65 0.91 -9.05
CA LYS A 90 -10.45 2.10 -9.37
C LYS A 90 -11.19 1.95 -10.70
N GLU A 91 -10.54 1.43 -11.74
CA GLU A 91 -11.16 1.21 -13.05
C GLU A 91 -12.29 0.17 -13.00
N ARG A 92 -12.09 -0.95 -12.28
CA ARG A 92 -13.13 -1.98 -12.09
C ARG A 92 -14.35 -1.42 -11.38
N HIS A 93 -14.12 -0.59 -10.37
CA HIS A 93 -15.21 0.07 -9.64
C HIS A 93 -16.06 0.95 -10.56
N LEU A 94 -15.44 1.73 -11.45
CA LEU A 94 -16.15 2.61 -12.40
C LEU A 94 -16.94 1.82 -13.47
N LYS A 95 -16.42 0.68 -13.94
CA LYS A 95 -17.13 -0.18 -14.91
C LYS A 95 -18.39 -0.81 -14.32
N ILE A 96 -18.31 -1.35 -13.10
CA ILE A 96 -19.44 -1.96 -12.41
C ILE A 96 -20.57 -0.94 -12.13
N GLN A 97 -20.24 0.33 -11.89
CA GLN A 97 -21.26 1.37 -11.73
C GLN A 97 -21.94 1.73 -13.07
N ARG A 98 -21.17 1.78 -14.17
CA ARG A 98 -21.70 2.11 -15.49
C ARG A 98 -22.65 1.03 -16.03
N ASP A 99 -22.31 -0.25 -15.86
CA ASP A 99 -23.12 -1.36 -16.37
C ASP A 99 -24.47 -1.55 -15.63
N ARG A 100 -24.67 -0.82 -14.53
CA ARG A 100 -25.92 -0.83 -13.74
C ARG A 100 -26.90 0.30 -14.11
N LEU A 101 -26.54 1.15 -15.08
CA LEU A 101 -27.35 2.27 -15.59
C LEU A 101 -27.90 1.95 -16.98
#